data_AF-A0A830HDS3-F1
#
_entry.id   AF-A0A830HDS3-F1
#
_cell.length_a   1.000
_cell.length_b   1.000
_cell.length_c   1.000
_cell.angle_alpha   90.00
_cell.angle_beta   90.00
_cell.angle_gamma   90.00
#
_symmetry.space_group_name_H-M   'P 1'
#
loop_
_entity.id
_entity.type
_entity.pdbx_description
1 polymer ?
#
loop_
_entity_poly.entity_id
_entity_poly.type
_entity_poly.pdbx_seq_one_letter_code
_entity_poly.pdbx_strand_id
1 'polypeptide(L)'
;METAHANQGAWSDPVPLSAACNVRCKANDAYLEAVGKVAKALNVCGAFVLDVPADKLIVARSVMDFCDALFFKQSQAKRMELAKAANLPEQLCARTNHGAAFLQFKMGQGLPEPFCGQHDLVSSAFETLDEVARTALQLVCAALKLGSRDACTHALEDPIAGSTTSCSSVTWFGYEQGAHLPEHVDRGLVTLVYAPCDAGSSATELMITRDAAAGWHKLTLCDGQVCVLVGHTLARFANTPNLAPKHFAPTVERQRRRTCVYCLKARGDAVIVDGKTAKQIEAELGHSINTAQVGPSTPVARDDGAGASSSRGVKRGRDNNNDERFVVKVKAQDGSIHKFKIYKHTKMSAVFRAYAHIISQPPYMVEERSLKFLFDGNRISNDDTPEQIDLEEGDEIDAMLR
;
A
#
# COMPACT_ATOMS: atom_id res chain seq x y z
N MET A 1 1.70 -39.66 -26.83
CA MET A 1 1.80 -39.40 -25.38
C MET A 1 1.59 -37.91 -25.20
N GLU A 2 0.35 -37.55 -24.89
CA GLU A 2 -0.11 -36.18 -24.63
C GLU A 2 0.60 -35.60 -23.40
N THR A 3 1.17 -34.42 -23.55
CA THR A 3 1.63 -33.60 -22.43
C THR A 3 0.47 -32.75 -21.93
N ALA A 4 0.08 -32.98 -20.68
CA ALA A 4 -1.02 -32.34 -20.00
C ALA A 4 -0.88 -30.81 -19.96
N HIS A 5 -1.78 -30.12 -20.65
CA HIS A 5 -2.11 -28.73 -20.34
C HIS A 5 -2.71 -28.69 -18.93
N ALA A 6 -2.00 -28.05 -18.00
CA ALA A 6 -2.55 -27.74 -16.70
C ALA A 6 -3.81 -26.87 -16.88
N ASN A 7 -4.91 -27.40 -16.37
CA ASN A 7 -6.29 -26.92 -16.44
C ASN A 7 -6.40 -25.44 -16.05
N GLN A 8 -6.45 -24.54 -17.03
CA GLN A 8 -7.08 -23.23 -16.85
C GLN A 8 -8.57 -23.52 -16.72
N GLY A 9 -9.13 -23.37 -15.52
CA GLY A 9 -10.57 -23.46 -15.33
C GLY A 9 -11.24 -22.55 -16.35
N ALA A 10 -12.19 -23.10 -17.13
CA ALA A 10 -12.97 -22.36 -18.10
C ALA A 10 -13.72 -21.25 -17.37
N TRP A 11 -13.17 -20.04 -17.39
CA TRP A 11 -13.85 -18.86 -16.89
C TRP A 11 -15.00 -18.56 -17.86
N SER A 12 -16.23 -18.48 -17.36
CA SER A 12 -17.35 -17.97 -18.13
C SER A 12 -16.99 -16.58 -18.68
N ASP A 13 -17.26 -16.32 -19.96
CA ASP A 13 -16.93 -15.05 -20.59
C ASP A 13 -17.40 -13.87 -19.72
N PRO A 14 -16.54 -12.85 -19.50
CA PRO A 14 -16.90 -11.68 -18.73
C PRO A 14 -18.18 -11.05 -19.27
N VAL A 15 -19.20 -10.90 -18.42
CA VAL A 15 -20.39 -10.15 -18.80
C VAL A 15 -19.95 -8.68 -18.91
N PRO A 16 -20.18 -8.00 -20.05
CA PRO A 16 -19.94 -6.57 -20.17
C PRO A 16 -20.60 -5.86 -18.98
N LEU A 17 -19.89 -4.93 -18.32
CA LEU A 17 -20.47 -4.16 -17.22
C LEU A 17 -21.86 -3.67 -17.64
N SER A 18 -22.88 -4.00 -16.85
CA SER A 18 -24.18 -3.38 -17.03
C SER A 18 -23.99 -1.86 -16.97
N ALA A 19 -24.85 -1.09 -17.65
CA ALA A 19 -24.81 0.37 -17.58
C ALA A 19 -24.83 0.92 -16.12
N ALA A 20 -25.29 0.10 -15.16
CA ALA A 20 -25.30 0.41 -13.73
C ALA A 20 -23.93 0.32 -13.03
N CYS A 21 -22.93 -0.35 -13.60
CA CYS A 21 -21.57 -0.38 -13.05
C CYS A 21 -20.63 0.64 -13.69
N ASN A 22 -20.99 1.14 -14.89
CA ASN A 22 -20.34 2.27 -15.56
C ASN A 22 -20.88 3.62 -15.06
N VAL A 23 -21.29 3.66 -13.80
CA VAL A 23 -21.67 4.91 -13.16
C VAL A 23 -20.45 5.80 -13.11
N ARG A 24 -20.52 6.89 -13.87
CA ARG A 24 -19.56 7.98 -13.90
C ARG A 24 -20.13 9.14 -13.13
N CYS A 25 -19.41 9.55 -12.09
CA CYS A 25 -19.66 10.81 -11.43
C CYS A 25 -18.76 11.85 -12.10
N LYS A 26 -19.36 12.91 -12.63
CA LYS A 26 -18.62 14.07 -13.14
C LYS A 26 -18.43 15.09 -12.04
N ALA A 27 -17.36 15.88 -12.13
CA ALA A 27 -17.11 17.00 -11.22
C ALA A 27 -18.30 17.99 -11.11
N ASN A 28 -19.13 18.09 -12.16
CA ASN A 28 -20.26 19.01 -12.22
C ASN A 28 -21.62 18.34 -11.92
N ASP A 29 -21.65 17.04 -11.62
CA ASP A 29 -22.91 16.38 -11.25
C ASP A 29 -23.41 16.99 -9.93
N ALA A 30 -24.73 17.17 -9.81
CA ALA A 30 -25.31 17.56 -8.53
C ALA A 30 -25.01 16.47 -7.49
N TYR A 31 -24.60 16.87 -6.28
CA TYR A 31 -24.12 15.94 -5.25
C TYR A 31 -25.09 14.76 -4.99
N LEU A 32 -26.39 15.04 -4.88
CA LEU A 32 -27.41 14.00 -4.66
C LEU A 32 -27.57 13.03 -5.85
N GLU A 33 -27.37 13.51 -7.07
CA GLU A 33 -27.38 12.67 -8.26
C GLU A 33 -26.18 11.72 -8.25
N ALA A 34 -24.99 12.24 -7.97
CA ALA A 34 -23.77 11.46 -7.82
C ALA A 34 -23.91 10.38 -6.72
N VAL A 35 -24.50 10.73 -5.58
CA VAL A 35 -24.78 9.77 -4.49
C VAL A 35 -25.71 8.64 -4.94
N GLY A 36 -26.82 8.97 -5.62
CA GLY A 36 -27.77 7.96 -6.11
C GLY A 36 -27.17 7.04 -7.18
N LYS A 37 -26.32 7.60 -8.04
CA LYS A 37 -25.46 6.90 -8.99
C LYS A 37 -24.53 5.90 -8.28
N VAL A 38 -23.73 6.38 -7.32
CA VAL A 38 -22.78 5.56 -6.56
C VAL A 38 -23.50 4.43 -5.82
N ALA A 39 -24.63 4.70 -5.18
CA ALA A 39 -25.42 3.68 -4.48
C ALA A 39 -25.82 2.50 -5.39
N LYS A 40 -26.20 2.78 -6.64
CA LYS A 40 -26.51 1.73 -7.63
C LYS A 40 -25.27 0.91 -7.98
N ALA A 41 -24.14 1.56 -8.26
CA ALA A 41 -22.92 0.89 -8.66
C ALA A 41 -22.35 0.01 -7.54
N LEU A 42 -22.32 0.52 -6.31
CA LEU A 42 -21.94 -0.23 -5.12
C LEU A 42 -22.80 -1.48 -4.93
N ASN A 43 -24.11 -1.37 -5.17
CA ASN A 43 -25.01 -2.51 -5.10
C ASN A 43 -24.71 -3.58 -6.15
N VAL A 44 -24.25 -3.22 -7.35
CA VAL A 44 -23.93 -4.21 -8.37
C VAL A 44 -22.56 -4.85 -8.15
N CYS A 45 -21.50 -4.03 -8.08
CA CYS A 45 -20.13 -4.54 -8.13
C CYS A 45 -19.19 -4.00 -7.05
N GLY A 46 -19.68 -3.21 -6.08
CA GLY A 46 -18.84 -2.69 -4.98
C GLY A 46 -17.80 -1.65 -5.42
N ALA A 47 -17.94 -1.17 -6.67
CA ALA A 47 -17.01 -0.27 -7.33
C ALA A 47 -17.75 0.72 -8.23
N PHE A 48 -17.10 1.83 -8.57
CA PHE A 48 -17.61 2.81 -9.55
C PHE A 48 -16.45 3.58 -10.20
N VAL A 49 -16.74 4.33 -11.27
CA VAL A 49 -15.75 5.18 -11.96
C VAL A 49 -16.01 6.65 -11.64
N LEU A 50 -14.96 7.38 -11.32
CA LEU A 50 -15.01 8.82 -11.09
C LEU A 50 -14.25 9.51 -12.22
N ASP A 51 -14.90 10.48 -12.87
CA ASP A 51 -14.24 11.37 -13.83
C ASP A 51 -13.54 12.46 -13.02
N VAL A 52 -12.20 12.48 -13.09
CA VAL A 52 -11.34 13.38 -12.33
C VAL A 52 -10.75 14.42 -13.28
N PRO A 53 -10.74 15.71 -12.91
CA PRO A 53 -10.10 16.74 -13.71
C PRO A 53 -8.64 16.38 -14.05
N ALA A 54 -8.25 16.57 -15.31
CA ALA A 54 -6.96 16.09 -15.82
C ALA A 54 -5.76 16.71 -15.08
N ASP A 55 -5.90 17.96 -14.63
CA ASP A 55 -4.93 18.68 -13.80
C ASP A 55 -4.69 18.02 -12.44
N LYS A 56 -5.68 17.29 -11.89
CA LYS A 56 -5.49 16.53 -10.67
C LYS A 56 -4.74 15.21 -10.88
N LEU A 57 -4.83 14.62 -12.08
CA LEU A 57 -4.16 13.36 -12.39
C LEU A 57 -2.80 13.54 -13.07
N ILE A 58 -2.47 14.75 -13.53
CA ILE A 58 -1.21 15.03 -14.22
C ILE A 58 0.01 14.75 -13.34
N VAL A 59 -0.06 15.09 -12.05
CA VAL A 59 1.05 14.87 -11.11
C VAL A 59 1.26 13.37 -10.87
N ALA A 60 0.16 12.62 -10.69
CA ALA A 60 0.22 11.16 -10.59
C ALA A 60 0.80 10.53 -11.86
N ARG A 61 0.42 11.03 -13.05
CA ARG A 61 0.98 10.57 -14.33
C ARG A 61 2.48 10.86 -14.44
N SER A 62 2.93 12.04 -14.04
CA SER A 62 4.36 12.40 -14.02
C SER A 62 5.17 11.47 -13.11
N VAL A 63 4.64 11.11 -11.94
CA VAL A 63 5.29 10.11 -11.07
C VAL A 63 5.32 8.73 -11.74
N MET A 64 4.25 8.32 -12.44
CA MET A 64 4.24 7.06 -13.20
C MET A 64 5.29 7.03 -14.31
N ASP A 65 5.48 8.13 -15.03
CA ASP A 65 6.49 8.25 -16.08
C ASP A 65 7.90 8.18 -15.50
N PHE A 66 8.11 8.82 -14.34
CA PHE A 66 9.36 8.73 -13.59
C PHE A 66 9.64 7.30 -13.11
N CYS A 67 8.68 6.63 -12.46
CA CYS A 67 8.81 5.25 -12.02
C CYS A 67 9.05 4.29 -13.20
N ASP A 68 8.40 4.52 -14.35
CA ASP A 68 8.63 3.69 -15.54
C ASP A 68 10.03 3.87 -16.11
N ALA A 69 10.52 5.11 -16.22
CA ALA A 69 11.86 5.40 -16.71
C ALA A 69 12.96 4.86 -15.78
N LEU A 70 12.83 5.12 -14.47
CA LEU A 70 13.87 4.73 -13.50
C LEU A 70 13.84 3.27 -13.10
N PHE A 71 12.67 2.63 -13.12
CA PHE A 71 12.52 1.30 -12.53
C PHE A 71 11.90 0.31 -13.49
N PHE A 72 10.67 0.54 -13.97
CA PHE A 72 9.96 -0.52 -14.71
C PHE A 72 10.57 -0.84 -16.07
N LYS A 73 11.19 0.12 -16.78
CA LYS A 73 11.93 -0.11 -18.03
C LYS A 73 13.31 -0.74 -17.83
N GLN A 74 13.80 -0.82 -16.60
CA GLN A 74 15.10 -1.40 -16.30
C GLN A 74 15.06 -2.93 -16.35
N SER A 75 16.22 -3.54 -16.64
CA SER A 75 16.38 -5.00 -16.57
C SER A 75 16.09 -5.49 -15.14
N GLN A 76 15.71 -6.77 -15.00
CA GLN A 76 15.51 -7.36 -13.67
C GLN A 76 16.76 -7.25 -12.80
N ALA A 77 17.95 -7.49 -13.36
CA ALA A 77 19.22 -7.34 -12.65
C ALA A 77 19.42 -5.91 -12.13
N LYS A 78 19.14 -4.90 -12.97
CA LYS A 78 19.28 -3.50 -12.57
C LYS A 78 18.25 -3.09 -11.51
N ARG A 79 17.01 -3.59 -11.59
CA ARG A 79 16.01 -3.37 -10.54
C ARG A 79 16.44 -3.97 -9.19
N MET A 80 17.01 -5.18 -9.18
CA MET A 80 17.53 -5.80 -7.96
C MET A 80 18.72 -5.03 -7.38
N GLU A 81 19.60 -4.51 -8.24
CA GLU A 81 20.71 -3.64 -7.83
C GLU A 81 20.19 -2.34 -7.19
N LEU A 82 19.22 -1.68 -7.82
CA LEU A 82 18.59 -0.46 -7.29
C LEU A 82 17.89 -0.72 -5.95
N ALA A 83 17.16 -1.83 -5.83
CA ALA A 83 16.51 -2.24 -4.60
C ALA A 83 17.51 -2.41 -3.45
N LYS A 84 18.63 -3.09 -3.73
CA LYS A 84 19.70 -3.33 -2.77
C LYS A 84 20.42 -2.04 -2.38
N ALA A 85 20.73 -1.18 -3.34
CA ALA A 85 21.41 0.11 -3.11
C ALA A 85 20.55 1.06 -2.27
N ALA A 86 19.23 1.03 -2.47
CA ALA A 86 18.26 1.86 -1.77
C ALA A 86 17.90 1.34 -0.36
N ASN A 87 18.46 0.19 0.05
CA ASN A 87 18.04 -0.55 1.24
C ASN A 87 16.52 -0.74 1.31
N LEU A 88 15.88 -0.88 0.16
CA LEU A 88 14.45 -1.11 0.04
C LEU A 88 14.19 -2.55 0.49
N PRO A 89 13.16 -2.81 1.33
CA PRO A 89 12.67 -4.16 1.53
C PRO A 89 12.50 -4.84 0.16
N GLU A 90 12.96 -6.08 -0.03
CA GLU A 90 12.86 -6.78 -1.32
C GLU A 90 11.43 -6.74 -1.90
N GLN A 91 10.44 -6.70 -1.01
CA GLN A 91 9.02 -6.53 -1.30
C GLN A 91 8.68 -5.24 -2.06
N LEU A 92 9.44 -4.15 -1.91
CA LEU A 92 9.21 -2.87 -2.59
C LEU A 92 9.72 -2.84 -4.02
N CYS A 93 10.45 -3.85 -4.48
CA CYS A 93 11.04 -3.92 -5.82
C CYS A 93 10.87 -5.30 -6.47
N ALA A 94 10.06 -6.18 -5.87
CA ALA A 94 9.90 -7.54 -6.34
C ALA A 94 9.03 -7.60 -7.60
N ARG A 95 9.41 -8.51 -8.52
CA ARG A 95 8.39 -9.12 -9.39
C ARG A 95 7.52 -9.98 -8.49
N THR A 96 6.22 -9.78 -8.57
CA THR A 96 5.26 -10.78 -8.07
C THR A 96 5.50 -12.10 -8.80
N ASN A 97 5.06 -13.21 -8.20
CA ASN A 97 5.04 -14.52 -8.87
C ASN A 97 4.24 -14.52 -10.19
N HIS A 98 3.50 -13.44 -10.44
CA HIS A 98 2.61 -13.23 -11.58
C HIS A 98 3.20 -12.24 -12.60
N GLY A 99 4.49 -11.89 -12.48
CA GLY A 99 5.23 -11.10 -13.48
C GLY A 99 5.03 -9.58 -13.40
N ALA A 100 4.11 -9.07 -12.56
CA ALA A 100 3.96 -7.64 -12.32
C ALA A 100 5.05 -7.15 -11.36
N ALA A 101 5.67 -6.01 -11.65
CA ALA A 101 6.58 -5.32 -10.74
C ALA A 101 5.87 -4.14 -10.11
N PHE A 102 6.25 -3.78 -8.88
CA PHE A 102 5.65 -2.64 -8.19
C PHE A 102 6.66 -1.86 -7.36
N LEU A 103 6.27 -0.62 -7.06
CA LEU A 103 6.91 0.30 -6.10
C LEU A 103 5.80 0.85 -5.20
N GLN A 104 5.96 0.73 -3.88
CA GLN A 104 5.01 1.29 -2.93
C GLN A 104 5.64 2.48 -2.19
N PHE A 105 4.90 3.56 -1.99
CA PHE A 105 5.29 4.62 -1.09
C PHE A 105 4.21 4.79 -0.03
N LYS A 106 4.60 5.22 1.16
CA LYS A 106 3.67 5.55 2.25
C LYS A 106 3.75 7.04 2.53
N MET A 107 2.61 7.65 2.81
CA MET A 107 2.55 9.06 3.14
C MET A 107 3.38 9.34 4.41
N GLY A 108 4.13 10.45 4.40
CA GLY A 108 5.00 10.84 5.51
C GLY A 108 6.29 10.02 5.67
N GLN A 109 6.51 8.98 4.86
CA GLN A 109 7.80 8.28 4.84
C GLN A 109 8.73 8.92 3.81
N GLY A 110 10.00 9.10 4.18
CA GLY A 110 11.03 9.58 3.26
C GLY A 110 11.15 8.67 2.03
N LEU A 111 11.37 9.27 0.86
CA LEU A 111 11.56 8.51 -0.36
C LEU A 111 12.92 7.81 -0.37
N PRO A 112 12.99 6.56 -0.81
CA PRO A 112 14.26 5.87 -0.98
C PRO A 112 15.04 6.48 -2.16
N GLU A 113 16.37 6.40 -2.14
CA GLU A 113 17.18 6.59 -3.35
C GLU A 113 16.72 5.62 -4.46
N PRO A 114 16.70 5.99 -5.76
CA PRO A 114 17.01 7.30 -6.35
C PRO A 114 15.84 8.30 -6.38
N PHE A 115 14.75 8.02 -5.66
CA PHE A 115 13.51 8.83 -5.68
C PHE A 115 13.58 10.06 -4.78
N CYS A 116 14.62 10.21 -3.94
CA CYS A 116 14.75 11.31 -2.97
C CYS A 116 14.62 12.70 -3.61
N GLY A 117 15.20 12.90 -4.80
CA GLY A 117 15.14 14.16 -5.55
C GLY A 117 13.79 14.48 -6.17
N GLN A 118 12.79 13.60 -6.02
CA GLN A 118 11.42 13.80 -6.48
C GLN A 118 10.42 13.89 -5.32
N HIS A 119 10.89 14.21 -4.11
CA HIS A 119 10.05 14.32 -2.92
C HIS A 119 8.82 15.21 -3.15
N ASP A 120 9.01 16.39 -3.72
CA ASP A 120 7.92 17.35 -3.95
C ASP A 120 6.90 16.84 -4.97
N LEU A 121 7.37 16.22 -6.05
CA LEU A 121 6.50 15.65 -7.09
C LEU A 121 5.65 14.50 -6.52
N VAL A 122 6.28 13.58 -5.78
CA VAL A 122 5.57 12.45 -5.18
C VAL A 122 4.62 12.92 -4.09
N SER A 123 5.03 13.87 -3.25
CA SER A 123 4.17 14.45 -2.20
C SER A 123 2.94 15.14 -2.80
N SER A 124 3.12 15.92 -3.86
CA SER A 124 2.01 16.56 -4.57
C SER A 124 1.05 15.53 -5.21
N ALA A 125 1.58 14.42 -5.76
CA ALA A 125 0.74 13.33 -6.24
C ALA A 125 -0.07 12.68 -5.10
N PHE A 126 0.56 12.48 -3.94
CA PHE A 126 -0.11 11.96 -2.75
C PHE A 126 -1.24 12.86 -2.26
N GLU A 127 -0.99 14.16 -2.12
CA GLU A 127 -1.99 15.15 -1.69
C GLU A 127 -3.20 15.14 -2.63
N THR A 128 -2.95 15.12 -3.94
CA THR A 128 -4.02 15.15 -4.94
C THR A 128 -4.83 13.85 -4.94
N LEU A 129 -4.17 12.69 -4.84
CA LEU A 129 -4.85 11.39 -4.76
C LEU A 129 -5.63 11.25 -3.44
N ASP A 130 -5.10 11.77 -2.33
CA ASP A 130 -5.79 11.80 -1.03
C ASP A 130 -7.06 12.65 -1.09
N GLU A 131 -7.01 13.82 -1.72
CA GLU A 131 -8.19 14.68 -1.93
C GLU A 131 -9.29 13.96 -2.74
N VAL A 132 -8.90 13.29 -3.83
CA VAL A 132 -9.82 12.48 -4.65
C VAL A 132 -10.39 11.32 -3.83
N ALA A 133 -9.55 10.64 -3.04
CA ALA A 133 -9.97 9.50 -2.23
C ALA A 133 -10.95 9.90 -1.13
N ARG A 134 -10.74 11.05 -0.47
CA ARG A 134 -11.66 11.60 0.53
C ARG A 134 -12.99 12.00 -0.10
N THR A 135 -12.97 12.59 -1.28
CA THR A 135 -14.19 12.90 -2.04
C THR A 135 -14.97 11.62 -2.36
N ALA A 136 -14.27 10.58 -2.83
CA ALA A 136 -14.86 9.27 -3.10
C ALA A 136 -15.44 8.63 -1.83
N LEU A 137 -14.73 8.69 -0.70
CA LEU A 137 -15.23 8.20 0.58
C LEU A 137 -16.51 8.93 1.02
N GLN A 138 -16.59 10.25 0.86
CA GLN A 138 -17.81 11.01 1.18
C GLN A 138 -19.01 10.55 0.34
N LEU A 139 -18.80 10.31 -0.97
CA LEU A 139 -19.85 9.78 -1.84
C LEU A 139 -20.28 8.38 -1.40
N VAL A 140 -19.34 7.49 -1.05
CA VAL A 140 -19.64 6.14 -0.57
C VAL A 140 -20.42 6.19 0.74
N CYS A 141 -19.98 6.98 1.73
CA CYS A 141 -20.68 7.11 3.01
C CYS A 141 -22.11 7.63 2.84
N ALA A 142 -22.30 8.64 1.99
CA ALA A 142 -23.64 9.15 1.66
C ALA A 142 -24.50 8.11 0.94
N ALA A 143 -23.94 7.37 -0.01
CA ALA A 143 -24.64 6.33 -0.76
C ALA A 143 -25.10 5.16 0.14
N LEU A 144 -24.29 4.82 1.14
CA LEU A 144 -24.59 3.79 2.14
C LEU A 144 -25.42 4.31 3.31
N LYS A 145 -25.74 5.61 3.35
CA LYS A 145 -26.46 6.27 4.46
C LYS A 145 -25.77 6.05 5.81
N LEU A 146 -24.44 5.99 5.81
CA LEU A 146 -23.67 5.97 7.05
C LEU A 146 -23.82 7.36 7.70
N GLY A 147 -24.23 7.39 8.98
CA GLY A 147 -24.54 8.61 9.71
C GLY A 147 -23.44 9.69 9.62
N SER A 148 -23.84 10.95 9.79
CA SER A 148 -23.04 12.15 9.47
C SER A 148 -21.57 12.03 9.87
N ARG A 149 -20.68 12.20 8.88
CA ARG A 149 -19.22 12.51 8.92
C ARG A 149 -18.36 11.89 10.02
N ASP A 150 -18.73 11.98 11.29
CA ASP A 150 -17.88 11.85 12.47
C ASP A 150 -17.25 10.47 12.61
N ALA A 151 -17.96 9.36 12.36
CA ALA A 151 -17.37 8.04 12.63
C ALA A 151 -16.27 7.63 11.63
N CYS A 152 -16.47 7.81 10.31
CA CYS A 152 -15.41 7.57 9.32
C CYS A 152 -14.35 8.68 9.32
N THR A 153 -14.75 9.93 9.61
CA THR A 153 -13.83 11.08 9.68
C THR A 153 -12.94 11.01 10.92
N HIS A 154 -13.44 10.62 12.10
CA HIS A 154 -12.62 10.38 13.30
C HIS A 154 -11.67 9.18 13.15
N ALA A 155 -12.04 8.18 12.33
CA ALA A 155 -11.13 7.09 11.98
C ALA A 155 -10.02 7.52 11.01
N LEU A 156 -10.20 8.65 10.32
CA LEU A 156 -9.25 9.29 9.40
C LEU A 156 -8.43 10.42 10.05
N GLU A 157 -8.97 11.10 11.07
CA GLU A 157 -8.36 12.27 11.71
C GLU A 157 -7.46 11.87 12.88
N ASP A 158 -6.28 12.50 12.94
CA ASP A 158 -5.39 12.50 14.09
C ASP A 158 -5.83 13.65 15.01
N PRO A 159 -6.14 13.44 16.31
CA PRO A 159 -6.55 14.53 17.22
C PRO A 159 -5.47 15.59 17.44
N ILE A 160 -4.23 15.34 16.99
CA ILE A 160 -3.13 16.28 17.05
C ILE A 160 -3.11 17.06 15.74
N ALA A 161 -3.75 18.23 15.79
CA ALA A 161 -3.75 19.24 14.73
C ALA A 161 -2.37 19.36 14.05
N GLY A 162 -2.27 18.90 12.80
CA GLY A 162 -1.12 19.13 11.92
C GLY A 162 -0.27 17.92 11.52
N SER A 163 -0.48 16.72 12.09
CA SER A 163 0.19 15.48 11.63
C SER A 163 -0.60 14.84 10.49
N THR A 164 -0.15 15.01 9.24
CA THR A 164 -0.73 14.36 8.05
C THR A 164 -0.16 12.96 7.79
N THR A 165 0.34 12.25 8.81
CA THR A 165 0.88 10.89 8.61
C THR A 165 -0.25 9.85 8.49
N SER A 166 -0.99 9.93 7.39
CA SER A 166 -2.00 8.92 7.06
C SER A 166 -1.32 7.55 6.90
N CYS A 167 -1.99 6.48 7.33
CA CYS A 167 -1.57 5.10 7.06
C CYS A 167 -1.70 4.73 5.56
N SER A 168 -2.14 5.69 4.73
CA SER A 168 -2.38 5.52 3.31
C SER A 168 -1.08 5.28 2.54
N SER A 169 -1.23 4.60 1.42
CA SER A 169 -0.12 4.21 0.57
C SER A 169 -0.49 4.35 -0.88
N VAL A 170 0.47 4.74 -1.71
CA VAL A 170 0.37 4.64 -3.16
C VAL A 170 1.26 3.49 -3.63
N THR A 171 0.74 2.66 -4.52
CA THR A 171 1.48 1.57 -5.15
C THR A 171 1.43 1.77 -6.65
N TRP A 172 2.60 1.93 -7.26
CA TRP A 172 2.79 2.00 -8.70
C TRP A 172 3.10 0.62 -9.22
N PHE A 173 2.39 0.18 -10.24
CA PHE A 173 2.60 -1.11 -10.89
C PHE A 173 3.03 -0.92 -12.33
N GLY A 174 4.02 -1.71 -12.75
CA GLY A 174 4.42 -1.92 -14.13
C GLY A 174 4.22 -3.38 -14.52
N TYR A 175 3.48 -3.61 -15.60
CA TYR A 175 3.13 -4.95 -16.07
C TYR A 175 3.87 -5.22 -17.38
N GLU A 176 4.65 -6.31 -17.40
CA GLU A 176 5.26 -6.85 -18.61
C GLU A 176 4.26 -7.77 -19.34
N GLN A 177 4.57 -8.17 -20.57
CA GLN A 177 3.75 -9.13 -21.30
C GLN A 177 3.63 -10.44 -20.50
N GLY A 178 2.43 -11.01 -20.41
CA GLY A 178 2.14 -12.18 -19.59
C GLY A 178 1.92 -11.90 -18.10
N ALA A 179 2.15 -10.66 -17.65
CA ALA A 179 1.92 -10.30 -16.25
C ALA A 179 0.44 -10.13 -15.94
N HIS A 180 0.04 -10.50 -14.73
CA HIS A 180 -1.30 -10.29 -14.17
C HIS A 180 -1.21 -9.97 -12.67
N LEU A 181 -2.30 -9.49 -12.07
CA LEU A 181 -2.47 -9.52 -10.61
C LEU A 181 -3.59 -10.50 -10.28
N PRO A 182 -3.39 -11.44 -9.34
CA PRO A 182 -4.43 -12.39 -8.99
C PRO A 182 -5.58 -11.73 -8.24
N GLU A 183 -6.64 -12.53 -8.05
CA GLU A 183 -7.81 -12.16 -7.27
C GLU A 183 -7.44 -11.75 -5.84
N HIS A 184 -7.95 -10.60 -5.42
CA HIS A 184 -7.87 -10.13 -4.05
C HIS A 184 -8.98 -9.15 -3.68
N VAL A 185 -9.04 -8.86 -2.38
CA VAL A 185 -9.83 -7.76 -1.82
C VAL A 185 -8.85 -6.77 -1.20
N ASP A 186 -9.13 -5.49 -1.39
CA ASP A 186 -8.33 -4.41 -0.81
C ASP A 186 -8.67 -4.15 0.64
N ARG A 187 -7.63 -3.81 1.40
CA ARG A 187 -7.74 -3.33 2.77
C ARG A 187 -8.04 -1.83 2.80
N GLY A 188 -8.27 -1.28 3.99
CA GLY A 188 -8.53 0.14 4.15
C GLY A 188 -9.97 0.53 3.85
N LEU A 189 -10.18 1.83 3.65
CA LEU A 189 -11.50 2.42 3.49
C LEU A 189 -11.92 2.46 2.02
N VAL A 190 -11.05 3.01 1.17
CA VAL A 190 -11.28 3.18 -0.26
C VAL A 190 -9.96 2.98 -1.01
N THR A 191 -10.00 2.29 -2.14
CA THR A 191 -8.88 2.26 -3.10
C THR A 191 -9.25 3.03 -4.36
N LEU A 192 -8.34 3.88 -4.83
CA LEU A 192 -8.35 4.44 -6.17
C LEU A 192 -7.42 3.64 -7.07
N VAL A 193 -7.89 3.23 -8.24
CA VAL A 193 -7.08 2.66 -9.31
C VAL A 193 -7.10 3.62 -10.49
N TYR A 194 -5.96 4.25 -10.74
CA TYR A 194 -5.72 5.10 -11.90
C TYR A 194 -4.85 4.36 -12.92
N ALA A 195 -5.27 4.39 -14.18
CA ALA A 195 -4.58 3.70 -15.26
C ALA A 195 -4.64 4.54 -16.54
N PRO A 196 -3.64 5.40 -16.80
CA PRO A 196 -3.65 6.25 -17.98
C PRO A 196 -3.63 5.42 -19.25
N CYS A 197 -4.37 5.88 -20.26
CA CYS A 197 -4.22 5.37 -21.62
C CYS A 197 -2.98 6.04 -22.24
N ASP A 198 -1.93 5.25 -22.46
CA ASP A 198 -0.77 5.72 -23.24
C ASP A 198 -1.09 5.66 -24.73
N ALA A 199 -0.45 6.52 -25.53
CA ALA A 199 -0.69 6.59 -26.97
C ALA A 199 -0.43 5.22 -27.63
N GLY A 200 -1.47 4.65 -28.25
CA GLY A 200 -1.42 3.32 -28.87
C GLY A 200 -1.83 2.17 -27.95
N SER A 201 -2.07 2.40 -26.66
CA SER A 201 -2.54 1.40 -25.70
C SER A 201 -4.05 1.25 -25.72
N SER A 202 -4.54 0.01 -25.55
CA SER A 202 -5.94 -0.25 -25.27
C SER A 202 -6.28 0.21 -23.86
N ALA A 203 -7.51 0.65 -23.66
CA ALA A 203 -8.00 1.04 -22.35
C ALA A 203 -7.74 -0.04 -21.29
N THR A 204 -7.43 0.38 -20.06
CA THR A 204 -7.02 -0.57 -19.02
C THR A 204 -8.22 -1.31 -18.46
N GLU A 205 -8.12 -2.64 -18.42
CA GLU A 205 -9.20 -3.52 -17.97
C GLU A 205 -8.95 -4.00 -16.52
N LEU A 206 -9.98 -3.92 -15.69
CA LEU A 206 -10.00 -4.44 -14.33
C LEU A 206 -11.22 -5.36 -14.18
N MET A 207 -10.98 -6.57 -13.67
CA MET A 207 -12.04 -7.54 -13.45
C MET A 207 -12.51 -7.43 -12.00
N ILE A 208 -13.81 -7.24 -11.79
CA ILE A 208 -14.39 -6.94 -10.47
C ILE A 208 -15.63 -7.80 -10.24
N THR A 209 -15.80 -8.29 -9.02
CA THR A 209 -17.02 -8.96 -8.58
C THR A 209 -17.27 -8.77 -7.09
N ARG A 210 -18.54 -8.71 -6.67
CA ARG A 210 -18.92 -8.79 -5.24
C ARG A 210 -19.06 -10.23 -4.75
N ASP A 211 -19.33 -11.13 -5.68
CA ASP A 211 -19.55 -12.55 -5.41
C ASP A 211 -19.26 -13.31 -6.70
N ALA A 212 -18.38 -14.30 -6.65
CA ALA A 212 -18.07 -15.13 -7.82
C ALA A 212 -19.33 -15.78 -8.42
N ALA A 213 -20.36 -16.04 -7.61
CA ALA A 213 -21.66 -16.52 -8.09
C ALA A 213 -22.46 -15.46 -8.87
N ALA A 214 -22.26 -14.17 -8.60
CA ALA A 214 -22.86 -13.05 -9.34
C ALA A 214 -22.17 -12.78 -10.68
N GLY A 215 -21.05 -13.46 -10.95
CA GLY A 215 -20.26 -13.30 -12.17
C GLY A 215 -19.23 -12.19 -12.08
N TRP A 216 -18.32 -12.17 -13.06
CA TRP A 216 -17.26 -11.19 -13.18
C TRP A 216 -17.68 -10.05 -14.11
N HIS A 217 -17.40 -8.82 -13.69
CA HIS A 217 -17.60 -7.63 -14.49
C HIS A 217 -16.27 -7.04 -14.97
N LYS A 218 -16.23 -6.64 -16.23
CA LYS A 218 -15.05 -6.02 -16.86
C LYS A 218 -15.14 -4.51 -16.88
N LEU A 219 -14.31 -3.83 -16.09
CA LEU A 219 -14.21 -2.38 -16.00
C LEU A 219 -13.09 -1.83 -16.86
N THR A 220 -13.42 -0.85 -17.69
CA THR A 220 -12.48 -0.21 -18.62
C THR A 220 -12.24 1.24 -18.20
N LEU A 221 -10.99 1.60 -17.96
CA LEU A 221 -10.57 2.95 -17.58
C LEU A 221 -10.00 3.71 -18.78
N CYS A 222 -10.47 4.94 -18.96
CA CYS A 222 -9.93 5.92 -19.91
C CYS A 222 -9.07 6.98 -19.20
N ASP A 223 -8.39 7.80 -19.98
CA ASP A 223 -7.65 8.95 -19.44
C ASP A 223 -8.59 9.92 -18.71
N GLY A 224 -8.15 10.50 -17.59
CA GLY A 224 -8.99 11.32 -16.73
C GLY A 224 -9.95 10.54 -15.82
N GLN A 225 -9.86 9.20 -15.76
CA GLN A 225 -10.76 8.38 -14.94
C GLN A 225 -10.01 7.61 -13.86
N VAL A 226 -10.65 7.45 -12.71
CA VAL A 226 -10.20 6.54 -11.65
C VAL A 226 -11.31 5.55 -11.29
N CYS A 227 -10.96 4.28 -11.11
CA CYS A 227 -11.85 3.30 -10.50
C CYS A 227 -11.77 3.45 -8.98
N VAL A 228 -12.91 3.50 -8.32
CA VAL A 228 -13.02 3.53 -6.86
C VAL A 228 -13.53 2.17 -6.39
N LEU A 229 -12.79 1.52 -5.50
CA LEU A 229 -13.14 0.26 -4.85
C LEU A 229 -13.42 0.52 -3.37
N VAL A 230 -14.49 -0.07 -2.84
CA VAL A 230 -14.71 -0.08 -1.39
C VAL A 230 -13.72 -1.04 -0.74
N GLY A 231 -12.96 -0.55 0.25
CA GLY A 231 -12.02 -1.36 1.00
C GLY A 231 -12.71 -2.18 2.09
N HIS A 232 -12.05 -3.25 2.53
CA HIS A 232 -12.59 -4.17 3.53
C HIS A 232 -12.95 -3.48 4.85
N THR A 233 -12.11 -2.55 5.33
CA THR A 233 -12.34 -1.85 6.59
C THR A 233 -13.65 -1.05 6.55
N LEU A 234 -13.93 -0.38 5.43
CA LEU A 234 -15.20 0.34 5.25
C LEU A 234 -16.39 -0.61 5.09
N ALA A 235 -16.22 -1.74 4.39
CA ALA A 235 -17.27 -2.75 4.27
C ALA A 235 -17.66 -3.34 5.64
N ARG A 236 -16.68 -3.58 6.53
CA ARG A 236 -16.92 -4.01 7.92
C ARG A 236 -17.60 -2.91 8.73
N PHE A 237 -17.14 -1.67 8.62
CA PHE A 237 -17.78 -0.51 9.25
C PHE A 237 -19.26 -0.36 8.85
N ALA A 238 -19.55 -0.52 7.55
CA ALA A 238 -20.91 -0.46 7.01
C ALA A 238 -21.75 -1.71 7.30
N ASN A 239 -21.24 -2.65 8.10
CA ASN A 239 -21.85 -3.96 8.37
C ASN A 239 -22.32 -4.70 7.10
N THR A 240 -21.56 -4.55 6.01
CA THR A 240 -21.87 -5.11 4.69
C THR A 240 -20.61 -5.75 4.12
N PRO A 241 -20.15 -6.92 4.64
CA PRO A 241 -18.84 -7.48 4.30
C PRO A 241 -18.66 -7.79 2.80
N ASN A 242 -19.73 -8.15 2.10
CA ASN A 242 -19.71 -8.40 0.65
C ASN A 242 -19.71 -7.11 -0.19
N LEU A 243 -19.55 -5.93 0.42
CA LEU A 243 -19.44 -4.67 -0.28
C LEU A 243 -18.04 -4.46 -0.87
N ALA A 244 -16.99 -4.92 -0.18
CA ALA A 244 -15.63 -4.84 -0.68
C ALA A 244 -15.44 -5.87 -1.81
N PRO A 245 -15.23 -5.44 -3.06
CA PRO A 245 -15.24 -6.36 -4.17
C PRO A 245 -13.91 -7.11 -4.30
N LYS A 246 -14.03 -8.36 -4.73
CA LYS A 246 -12.92 -9.12 -5.28
C LYS A 246 -12.57 -8.54 -6.65
N HIS A 247 -11.28 -8.43 -6.93
CA HIS A 247 -10.83 -7.93 -8.21
C HIS A 247 -9.49 -8.53 -8.62
N PHE A 248 -9.21 -8.52 -9.92
CA PHE A 248 -7.92 -8.93 -10.49
C PHE A 248 -7.59 -8.12 -11.75
N ALA A 249 -6.30 -8.02 -12.05
CA ALA A 249 -5.83 -7.42 -13.29
C ALA A 249 -5.55 -8.55 -14.30
N PRO A 250 -6.26 -8.61 -15.44
CA PRO A 250 -6.07 -9.68 -16.42
C PRO A 250 -4.67 -9.64 -17.05
N THR A 251 -4.29 -10.77 -17.65
CA THR A 251 -3.00 -10.93 -18.31
C THR A 251 -2.79 -9.89 -19.40
N VAL A 252 -1.61 -9.27 -19.38
CA VAL A 252 -1.20 -8.34 -20.42
C VAL A 252 -0.79 -9.10 -21.68
N GLU A 253 -1.63 -9.09 -22.72
CA GLU A 253 -1.39 -9.86 -23.94
C GLU A 253 -0.38 -9.20 -24.90
N ARG A 254 -0.45 -7.88 -25.07
CA ARG A 254 0.29 -7.17 -26.14
C ARG A 254 1.09 -5.97 -25.66
N GLN A 255 0.50 -5.04 -24.91
CA GLN A 255 1.15 -3.79 -24.54
C GLN A 255 1.34 -3.66 -23.04
N ARG A 256 2.50 -3.16 -22.62
CA ARG A 256 2.81 -2.89 -21.21
C ARG A 256 1.69 -2.05 -20.60
N ARG A 257 1.24 -2.45 -19.41
CA ARG A 257 0.26 -1.71 -18.62
C ARG A 257 0.98 -1.03 -17.47
N ARG A 258 0.47 0.12 -17.03
CA ARG A 258 0.91 0.80 -15.81
C ARG A 258 -0.31 1.22 -15.01
N THR A 259 -0.28 1.03 -13.70
CA THR A 259 -1.38 1.47 -12.82
C THR A 259 -0.84 2.13 -11.56
N CYS A 260 -1.55 3.15 -11.10
CA CYS A 260 -1.40 3.74 -9.79
C CYS A 260 -2.54 3.27 -8.90
N VAL A 261 -2.22 2.76 -7.73
CA VAL A 261 -3.20 2.29 -6.74
C VAL A 261 -3.00 3.08 -5.45
N TYR A 262 -3.93 3.97 -5.13
CA TYR A 262 -3.92 4.72 -3.89
C TYR A 262 -4.90 4.09 -2.90
N CYS A 263 -4.42 3.65 -1.74
CA CYS A 263 -5.24 3.04 -0.69
C CYS A 263 -5.39 4.02 0.47
N LEU A 264 -6.59 4.57 0.65
CA LEU A 264 -6.97 5.39 1.78
C LEU A 264 -7.24 4.50 2.99
N LYS A 265 -6.47 4.65 4.06
CA LYS A 265 -6.60 3.82 5.28
C LYS A 265 -7.03 4.63 6.49
N ALA A 266 -7.77 3.98 7.38
CA ALA A 266 -7.99 4.48 8.73
C ALA A 266 -6.70 4.38 9.56
N ARG A 267 -6.60 5.16 10.64
CA ARG A 267 -5.53 4.98 11.63
C ARG A 267 -5.60 3.57 12.20
N GLY A 268 -4.45 2.89 12.34
CA GLY A 268 -4.42 1.47 12.71
C GLY A 268 -5.04 1.16 14.08
N ASP A 269 -5.03 2.13 14.99
CA ASP A 269 -5.61 2.10 16.34
C ASP A 269 -7.07 2.57 16.38
N ALA A 270 -7.60 3.16 15.30
CA ALA A 270 -8.98 3.61 15.24
C ALA A 270 -9.93 2.42 15.42
N VAL A 271 -10.82 2.52 16.40
CA VAL A 271 -11.88 1.52 16.63
C VAL A 271 -12.95 1.71 15.56
N ILE A 272 -13.22 0.65 14.81
CA ILE A 272 -14.10 0.70 13.63
C ILE A 272 -15.46 0.06 13.95
N VAL A 273 -15.48 -1.19 14.39
CA VAL A 273 -16.71 -1.94 14.67
C VAL A 273 -16.46 -2.99 15.74
N ASP A 274 -17.44 -3.24 16.61
CA ASP A 274 -17.38 -4.26 17.67
C ASP A 274 -16.14 -4.16 18.59
N GLY A 275 -15.67 -2.94 18.87
CA GLY A 275 -14.46 -2.70 19.65
C GLY A 275 -13.15 -3.09 18.96
N LYS A 276 -13.20 -3.54 17.70
CA LYS A 276 -12.02 -3.90 16.91
C LYS A 276 -11.41 -2.68 16.24
N THR A 277 -10.09 -2.60 16.27
CA THR A 277 -9.35 -1.56 15.55
C THR A 277 -9.23 -1.84 14.06
N ALA A 278 -8.94 -0.81 13.26
CA ALA A 278 -8.69 -0.96 11.82
C ALA A 278 -7.60 -2.00 11.54
N LYS A 279 -6.51 -2.00 12.33
CA LYS A 279 -5.43 -2.98 12.19
C LYS A 279 -5.90 -4.40 12.49
N GLN A 280 -6.77 -4.60 13.47
CA GLN A 280 -7.34 -5.91 13.79
C GLN A 280 -8.24 -6.41 12.66
N ILE A 281 -9.10 -5.53 12.12
CA ILE A 281 -9.96 -5.84 10.97
C ILE A 281 -9.14 -6.19 9.73
N GLU A 282 -8.09 -5.43 9.43
CA GLU A 282 -7.22 -5.71 8.29
C GLU A 282 -6.49 -7.06 8.42
N ALA A 283 -6.22 -7.51 9.63
CA ALA A 283 -5.61 -8.81 9.90
C ALA A 283 -6.58 -9.99 9.67
N GLU A 284 -7.90 -9.77 9.79
CA GLU A 284 -8.93 -10.81 9.54
C GLU A 284 -8.97 -11.24 8.07
N LEU A 285 -8.65 -10.33 7.14
CA LEU A 285 -8.65 -10.63 5.70
C LEU A 285 -7.51 -11.60 5.29
N GLY A 286 -6.63 -12.00 6.21
CA GLY A 286 -5.44 -12.78 5.86
C GLY A 286 -4.49 -11.97 4.97
N HIS A 287 -3.64 -12.62 4.18
CA HIS A 287 -2.67 -11.95 3.31
C HIS A 287 -3.38 -11.24 2.14
N SER A 288 -3.46 -9.90 2.17
CA SER A 288 -3.82 -9.08 1.01
C SER A 288 -2.62 -8.99 0.06
N ILE A 289 -2.83 -8.93 -1.25
CA ILE A 289 -1.75 -8.85 -2.27
C ILE A 289 -0.85 -7.62 -2.10
N ASN A 290 -1.28 -6.64 -1.32
CA ASN A 290 -0.42 -5.54 -0.84
C ASN A 290 0.84 -6.00 -0.08
N THR A 291 0.89 -7.27 0.33
CA THR A 291 2.11 -8.01 0.66
C THR A 291 2.28 -9.11 -0.37
N ALA A 292 2.91 -8.80 -1.51
CA ALA A 292 3.24 -9.80 -2.52
C ALA A 292 3.89 -11.00 -1.82
N GLN A 293 3.34 -12.19 -2.03
CA GLN A 293 4.09 -13.41 -1.79
C GLN A 293 5.31 -13.36 -2.71
N VAL A 294 6.43 -12.89 -2.16
CA VAL A 294 7.75 -12.98 -2.77
C VAL A 294 8.07 -14.47 -2.78
N GLY A 295 7.70 -15.15 -3.86
CA GLY A 295 8.12 -16.53 -4.09
C GLY A 295 9.59 -16.52 -4.53
N PRO A 296 10.36 -17.55 -4.17
CA PRO A 296 11.68 -17.74 -4.77
C PRO A 296 11.48 -17.87 -6.28
N SER A 297 12.16 -17.01 -7.04
CA SER A 297 12.18 -17.07 -8.49
C SER A 297 12.66 -18.45 -8.93
N THR A 298 11.77 -19.28 -9.47
CA THR A 298 12.19 -20.42 -10.29
C THR A 298 12.76 -19.85 -11.58
N PRO A 299 14.05 -20.07 -11.90
CA PRO A 299 14.58 -19.70 -13.19
C PRO A 299 13.86 -20.54 -14.25
N VAL A 300 13.40 -19.89 -15.32
CA VAL A 300 13.01 -20.58 -16.55
C VAL A 300 14.26 -21.30 -17.06
N ALA A 301 14.27 -22.62 -16.95
CA ALA A 301 15.40 -23.45 -17.33
C ALA A 301 15.69 -23.28 -18.83
N ARG A 302 16.91 -22.84 -19.15
CA ARG A 302 17.57 -23.24 -20.39
C ARG A 302 18.23 -24.58 -20.11
N ASP A 303 17.89 -25.52 -20.98
CA ASP A 303 18.47 -26.86 -21.08
C ASP A 303 19.99 -26.74 -21.30
N ASP A 304 20.78 -27.29 -20.38
CA ASP A 304 22.16 -27.74 -20.60
C ASP A 304 22.56 -28.62 -19.40
N GLY A 305 22.97 -29.86 -19.73
CA GLY A 305 23.10 -30.95 -18.78
C GLY A 305 24.41 -31.01 -17.97
N ALA A 306 24.39 -32.04 -17.09
CA ALA A 306 25.49 -32.71 -16.39
C ALA A 306 25.99 -32.13 -15.05
N GLY A 307 25.97 -33.00 -14.01
CA GLY A 307 26.86 -32.89 -12.86
C GLY A 307 26.21 -33.14 -11.49
N ALA A 308 26.12 -34.40 -11.07
CA ALA A 308 25.74 -34.79 -9.71
C ALA A 308 26.87 -34.50 -8.71
N SER A 309 26.54 -33.96 -7.52
CA SER A 309 27.28 -34.24 -6.28
C SER A 309 26.45 -33.91 -5.04
N SER A 310 26.48 -34.84 -4.09
CA SER A 310 25.76 -34.87 -2.83
C SER A 310 26.49 -34.15 -1.69
N SER A 311 25.78 -33.47 -0.79
CA SER A 311 26.09 -33.54 0.66
C SER A 311 25.01 -32.92 1.56
N ARG A 312 24.39 -33.82 2.32
CA ARG A 312 23.83 -33.78 3.69
C ARG A 312 23.79 -32.43 4.43
N GLY A 313 22.62 -32.15 5.00
CA GLY A 313 22.32 -30.97 5.78
C GLY A 313 22.81 -30.98 7.24
N VAL A 314 22.66 -29.81 7.85
CA VAL A 314 22.59 -29.60 9.29
C VAL A 314 21.47 -28.58 9.54
N LYS A 315 20.29 -29.04 9.99
CA LYS A 315 19.28 -28.18 10.62
C LYS A 315 19.78 -27.86 12.02
N ARG A 316 20.11 -26.60 12.30
CA ARG A 316 20.18 -26.09 13.67
C ARG A 316 18.87 -25.39 13.98
N GLY A 317 18.10 -25.97 14.89
CA GLY A 317 16.95 -25.32 15.52
C GLY A 317 17.43 -24.11 16.33
N ARG A 318 16.65 -23.03 16.29
CA ARG A 318 16.79 -21.90 17.20
C ARG A 318 15.45 -21.78 17.92
N ASP A 319 15.50 -21.88 19.24
CA ASP A 319 14.35 -21.89 20.12
C ASP A 319 13.62 -20.54 20.09
N ASN A 320 12.30 -20.60 19.88
CA ASN A 320 11.41 -19.45 19.80
C ASN A 320 10.97 -19.00 21.20
N ASN A 321 11.74 -18.13 21.86
CA ASN A 321 11.22 -17.42 23.04
C ASN A 321 11.81 -16.02 23.28
N ASN A 322 12.03 -15.21 22.24
CA ASN A 322 12.52 -13.82 22.40
C ASN A 322 11.75 -12.76 21.57
N ASP A 323 10.47 -13.02 21.31
CA ASP A 323 9.60 -12.17 20.46
C ASP A 323 8.64 -11.26 21.28
N GLU A 324 8.88 -11.11 22.58
CA GLU A 324 8.11 -10.16 23.38
C GLU A 324 8.62 -8.73 23.17
N ARG A 325 7.70 -7.82 22.82
CA ARG A 325 8.00 -6.39 22.66
C ARG A 325 7.64 -5.64 23.93
N PHE A 326 8.54 -4.79 24.39
CA PHE A 326 8.36 -3.93 25.56
C PHE A 326 8.40 -2.46 25.17
N VAL A 327 7.96 -1.59 26.07
CA VAL A 327 7.87 -0.14 25.84
C VAL A 327 9.05 0.57 26.50
N VAL A 328 9.70 1.46 25.76
CA VAL A 328 10.75 2.35 26.23
C VAL A 328 10.36 3.79 25.94
N LYS A 329 10.88 4.75 26.69
CA LYS A 329 10.60 6.18 26.52
C LYS A 329 11.86 6.89 26.07
N VAL A 330 11.72 7.83 25.15
CA VAL A 330 12.77 8.78 24.78
C VAL A 330 12.33 10.17 25.20
N LYS A 331 13.11 10.82 26.04
CA LYS A 331 12.81 12.11 26.64
C LYS A 331 13.68 13.19 26.02
N ALA A 332 13.07 14.26 25.52
CA ALA A 332 13.78 15.42 25.00
C ALA A 332 14.20 16.39 26.10
N GLN A 333 15.09 17.33 25.76
CA GLN A 333 15.52 18.40 26.67
C GLN A 333 14.39 19.34 27.11
N ASP A 334 13.34 19.50 26.30
CA ASP A 334 12.15 20.29 26.63
C ASP A 334 11.15 19.55 27.53
N GLY A 335 11.47 18.30 27.90
CA GLY A 335 10.63 17.45 28.74
C GLY A 335 9.57 16.64 27.97
N SER A 336 9.49 16.76 26.65
CA SER A 336 8.61 15.90 25.82
C SER A 336 9.07 14.44 25.87
N ILE A 337 8.10 13.51 25.93
CA ILE A 337 8.36 12.07 26.07
C ILE A 337 7.70 11.31 24.93
N HIS A 338 8.50 10.54 24.20
CA HIS A 338 8.06 9.70 23.08
C HIS A 338 8.23 8.22 23.42
N LYS A 339 7.16 7.43 23.31
CA LYS A 339 7.17 6.00 23.67
C LYS A 339 7.38 5.13 22.44
N PHE A 340 8.27 4.15 22.54
CA PHE A 340 8.59 3.19 21.48
C PHE A 340 8.36 1.77 21.98
N LYS A 341 7.71 0.93 21.15
CA LYS A 341 7.53 -0.50 21.44
C LYS A 341 8.49 -1.33 20.60
N ILE A 342 9.51 -1.92 21.22
CA ILE A 342 10.65 -2.58 20.55
C ILE A 342 10.89 -4.00 21.08
N TYR A 343 11.55 -4.84 20.27
CA TYR A 343 12.07 -6.13 20.73
C TYR A 343 13.45 -5.96 21.38
N LYS A 344 13.81 -6.87 22.29
CA LYS A 344 15.14 -6.89 22.95
C LYS A 344 16.33 -6.93 21.98
N HIS A 345 16.15 -7.51 20.79
CA HIS A 345 17.17 -7.61 19.74
C HIS A 345 17.11 -6.49 18.69
N THR A 346 16.27 -5.46 18.88
CA THR A 346 16.14 -4.34 17.93
C THR A 346 17.40 -3.47 17.99
N LYS A 347 18.00 -3.11 16.85
CA LYS A 347 19.09 -2.12 16.85
C LYS A 347 18.58 -0.74 17.26
N MET A 348 19.32 -0.04 18.12
CA MET A 348 18.95 1.29 18.64
C MET A 348 18.88 2.37 17.56
N SER A 349 19.60 2.21 16.43
CA SER A 349 19.44 3.05 15.23
C SER A 349 18.00 3.14 14.71
N ALA A 350 17.19 2.09 14.87
CA ALA A 350 15.78 2.12 14.47
C ALA A 350 14.96 3.06 15.37
N VAL A 351 15.23 3.07 16.68
CA VAL A 351 14.59 3.96 17.66
C VAL A 351 15.03 5.40 17.42
N PHE A 352 16.32 5.64 17.19
CA PHE A 352 16.87 6.97 16.98
C PHE A 352 16.35 7.62 15.71
N ARG A 353 16.28 6.86 14.61
CA ARG A 353 15.68 7.36 13.36
C ARG A 353 14.21 7.69 13.53
N ALA A 354 13.46 6.84 14.22
CA ALA A 354 12.05 7.08 14.48
C ALA A 354 11.86 8.33 15.37
N TYR A 355 12.70 8.52 16.39
CA TYR A 355 12.68 9.71 17.22
C TYR A 355 13.06 10.99 16.45
N ALA A 356 14.13 10.96 15.66
CA ALA A 356 14.57 12.09 14.82
C ALA A 356 13.47 12.52 13.84
N HIS A 357 12.73 11.56 13.28
CA HIS A 357 11.60 11.83 12.41
C HIS A 357 10.43 12.51 13.15
N ILE A 358 10.14 12.10 14.39
CA ILE A 358 9.06 12.69 15.20
C ILE A 358 9.36 14.16 15.57
N ILE A 359 10.62 14.47 15.91
CA ILE A 359 11.00 15.83 16.31
C ILE A 359 11.32 16.75 15.12
N SER A 360 11.32 16.24 13.89
CA SER A 360 11.53 17.03 12.68
C SER A 360 10.26 17.81 12.36
N GLN A 361 10.28 19.13 12.55
CA GLN A 361 9.21 20.04 12.13
C GLN A 361 9.72 21.00 11.05
N PRO A 362 8.96 21.29 9.99
CA PRO A 362 9.35 22.31 9.01
C PRO A 362 9.59 23.67 9.70
N PRO A 363 10.68 24.42 9.40
CA PRO A 363 11.70 24.19 8.37
C PRO A 363 12.94 23.39 8.83
N TYR A 364 12.96 22.89 10.07
CA TYR A 364 14.13 22.25 10.69
C TYR A 364 14.03 20.73 10.62
N MET A 365 14.81 20.13 9.72
CA MET A 365 14.94 18.69 9.63
C MET A 365 16.07 18.22 10.56
N VAL A 366 15.75 17.35 11.52
CA VAL A 366 16.74 16.85 12.48
C VAL A 366 17.18 15.47 12.05
N GLU A 367 18.44 15.35 11.63
CA GLU A 367 19.03 14.04 11.34
C GLU A 367 19.38 13.29 12.63
N GLU A 368 19.34 11.96 12.58
CA GLU A 368 19.80 11.08 13.67
C GLU A 368 21.23 11.45 14.15
N ARG A 369 22.10 11.82 13.21
CA ARG A 369 23.49 12.26 13.47
C ARG A 369 23.59 13.57 14.24
N SER A 370 22.51 14.35 14.32
CA SER A 370 22.45 15.59 15.09
C SER A 370 22.00 15.37 16.53
N LEU A 371 21.66 14.12 16.90
CA LEU A 371 21.16 13.77 18.23
C LEU A 371 22.15 12.90 19.00
N LYS A 372 22.17 13.09 20.32
CA LYS A 372 22.88 12.25 21.29
C LYS A 372 21.84 11.55 22.16
N PHE A 373 21.91 10.23 22.21
CA PHE A 373 21.05 9.39 23.04
C PHE A 373 21.85 8.84 24.22
N LEU A 374 21.33 9.02 25.42
CA LEU A 374 21.96 8.59 26.67
C LEU A 374 21.00 7.67 27.43
N PHE A 375 21.53 6.61 28.02
CA PHE A 375 20.84 5.79 29.01
C PHE A 375 21.76 5.67 30.23
N ASP A 376 21.24 6.00 31.41
CA ASP A 376 22.02 6.11 32.66
C ASP A 376 23.30 6.97 32.51
N GLY A 377 23.22 8.03 31.69
CA GLY A 377 24.35 8.92 31.39
C GLY A 377 25.38 8.36 30.41
N ASN A 378 25.25 7.10 29.99
CA ASN A 378 26.11 6.47 29.00
C ASN A 378 25.56 6.67 27.59
N ARG A 379 26.45 6.93 26.63
CA ARG A 379 26.07 7.10 25.23
C ARG A 379 25.71 5.76 24.59
N ILE A 380 24.54 5.71 23.97
CA ILE A 380 24.09 4.55 23.21
C ILE A 380 24.59 4.66 21.76
N SER A 381 25.12 3.57 21.23
CA SER A 381 25.56 3.41 19.84
C SER A 381 24.43 2.92 18.94
N ASN A 382 24.57 3.15 17.64
CA ASN A 382 23.57 2.77 16.63
C ASN A 382 23.41 1.25 16.45
N ASP A 383 24.47 0.51 16.74
CA ASP A 383 24.53 -0.95 16.65
C ASP A 383 24.16 -1.66 17.94
N ASP A 384 23.99 -0.92 19.05
CA ASP A 384 23.56 -1.49 20.32
C ASP A 384 22.14 -2.03 20.19
N THR A 385 21.81 -2.97 21.06
CA THR A 385 20.46 -3.51 21.22
C THR A 385 20.02 -3.32 22.67
N PRO A 386 18.71 -3.21 22.95
CA PRO A 386 18.22 -3.09 24.30
C PRO A 386 18.71 -4.22 25.23
N GLU A 387 18.89 -5.44 24.71
CA GLU A 387 19.48 -6.56 25.46
C GLU A 387 20.95 -6.32 25.85
N GLN A 388 21.73 -5.62 25.03
CA GLN A 388 23.15 -5.36 25.30
C GLN A 388 23.39 -4.21 26.28
N ILE A 389 22.42 -3.30 26.40
CA ILE A 389 22.47 -2.13 27.28
C ILE A 389 21.53 -2.27 28.49
N ASP A 390 21.02 -3.48 28.72
CA ASP A 390 20.11 -3.83 29.83
C ASP A 390 18.87 -2.93 29.95
N LEU A 391 18.26 -2.57 28.80
CA LEU A 391 17.06 -1.73 28.78
C LEU A 391 15.79 -2.56 29.04
N GLU A 392 14.98 -2.13 30.01
CA GLU A 392 13.77 -2.78 30.49
C GLU A 392 12.47 -2.02 30.14
N GLU A 393 11.33 -2.59 30.52
CA GLU A 393 10.02 -1.98 30.29
C GLU A 393 9.82 -0.73 31.13
N GLY A 394 9.59 0.39 30.45
CA GLY A 394 9.31 1.69 31.07
C GLY A 394 10.53 2.60 31.22
N ASP A 395 11.72 2.12 30.85
CA ASP A 395 12.98 2.86 30.92
C ASP A 395 13.02 4.11 30.06
N GLU A 396 13.86 5.07 30.47
CA GLU A 396 13.96 6.40 29.90
C GLU A 396 15.34 6.64 29.28
N ILE A 397 15.33 6.96 27.98
CA ILE A 397 16.51 7.35 27.19
C ILE A 397 16.46 8.87 27.01
N ASP A 398 17.51 9.58 27.41
CA ASP A 398 17.61 11.01 27.19
C ASP A 398 18.09 11.30 25.77
N ALA A 399 17.38 12.17 25.06
CA ALA A 399 17.75 12.67 23.74
C ALA A 399 18.13 14.14 23.81
N MET A 400 19.32 14.46 23.33
CA MET A 400 19.88 15.81 23.32
C MET A 400 20.26 16.20 21.91
N LEU A 401 19.91 17.42 21.49
CA LEU A 401 20.42 18.01 20.26
C LEU A 401 21.90 18.35 20.46
N ARG A 402 22.71 18.06 19.44
CA ARG A 402 24.16 18.31 19.46
C ARG A 402 24.53 19.78 19.49
#